data_AF-B1N4C9-F1
#
_entry.id   AF-B1N4C9-F1
#
_cell.length_a   1.000
_cell.length_b   1.000
_cell.length_c   1.000
_cell.angle_alpha   90.00
_cell.angle_beta   90.00
_cell.angle_gamma   90.00
#
_symmetry.space_group_name_H-M   'P 1'
#
loop_
_entity.id
_entity.type
_entity.pdbx_description
1 polymer ?
#
loop_
_entity_poly.entity_id
_entity_poly.type
_entity_poly.pdbx_seq_one_letter_code
_entity_poly.pdbx_strand_id
1 'polypeptide(L)'
;MICIGNSKKEKMKIKISSKEDNEKYSIRTNPNIIIIEGGYAYEFELFITIKCITKINDKIMIISKTLNKAQEETIKSISIEGETEISTQLDPDEIKEEKKIGEGIFGIVYVGEFRGNKVAIKKMKQVEESEDKKKEFEKEVAMLDKFQDEYIIQFYGGVFIPNKICMVTEFAEYGSIQNIMNKRKITEISKKIRIKFMIDGAK
;
A
#
# COMPACT_ATOMS: atom_id res chain seq x y z
N MET A 1 -4.75 -6.30 23.45
CA MET A 1 -4.76 -5.44 24.65
C MET A 1 -3.44 -5.57 25.40
N ILE A 2 -2.99 -4.49 26.04
CA ILE A 2 -1.79 -4.46 26.88
C ILE A 2 -2.19 -3.86 28.23
N CYS A 3 -2.00 -4.58 29.33
CA CYS A 3 -2.28 -4.06 30.68
C CYS A 3 -0.98 -3.58 31.34
N ILE A 4 -0.99 -2.36 31.87
CA ILE A 4 0.16 -1.74 32.53
C ILE A 4 -0.22 -1.34 33.96
N GLY A 5 0.46 -1.92 34.94
CA GLY A 5 0.31 -1.61 36.37
C GLY A 5 1.35 -0.62 36.87
N ASN A 6 0.93 0.31 37.73
CA ASN A 6 1.83 1.17 38.48
C ASN A 6 2.06 0.61 39.90
N SER A 7 3.23 0.00 40.13
CA SER A 7 3.60 -0.53 41.45
C SER A 7 4.25 0.52 42.37
N LYS A 8 4.54 1.73 41.88
CA LYS A 8 5.06 2.83 42.71
C LYS A 8 3.91 3.50 43.46
N LYS A 9 4.20 4.13 44.60
CA LYS A 9 3.18 4.92 45.34
C LYS A 9 2.77 6.20 44.61
N GLU A 10 3.69 6.78 43.86
CA GLU A 10 3.48 8.03 43.13
C GLU A 10 2.75 7.80 41.80
N LYS A 11 2.03 8.83 41.34
CA LYS A 11 1.37 8.82 40.02
C LYS A 11 2.39 8.74 38.90
N MET A 12 2.13 7.86 37.93
CA MET A 12 2.99 7.69 36.76
C MET A 12 2.23 8.03 35.48
N LYS A 13 2.82 8.90 34.66
CA LYS A 13 2.36 9.13 33.29
C LYS A 13 2.96 8.04 32.41
N ILE A 14 2.11 7.24 31.76
CA ILE A 14 2.49 6.17 30.85
C ILE A 14 2.11 6.57 29.42
N LYS A 15 3.07 6.48 28.51
CA LYS A 15 2.89 6.69 27.06
C LYS A 15 3.38 5.45 26.33
N ILE A 16 2.62 5.00 25.34
CA ILE A 16 3.02 3.94 24.43
C ILE A 16 3.31 4.56 23.07
N SER A 17 4.50 4.33 22.52
CA SER A 17 4.90 4.86 21.21
C SER A 17 5.66 3.83 20.39
N SER A 18 5.42 3.79 19.07
CA SER A 18 6.33 3.12 18.14
C SER A 18 7.56 3.98 17.87
N LYS A 19 8.66 3.35 17.45
CA LYS A 19 9.98 3.98 17.28
C LYS A 19 10.09 4.82 16.01
N GLU A 20 9.37 4.46 14.95
CA GLU A 20 9.49 5.07 13.62
C GLU A 20 8.13 5.23 12.94
N ASP A 21 7.97 6.31 12.17
CA ASP A 21 6.84 6.45 11.24
C ASP A 21 7.06 5.47 10.09
N ASN A 22 6.18 4.48 9.98
CA ASN A 22 6.18 3.52 8.88
C ASN A 22 5.11 3.89 7.86
N GLU A 23 5.48 3.94 6.58
CA GLU A 23 4.54 4.29 5.51
C GLU A 23 3.61 3.13 5.12
N LYS A 24 3.99 1.88 5.43
CA LYS A 24 3.29 0.64 5.07
C LYS A 24 2.29 0.18 6.13
N TYR A 25 2.49 0.57 7.39
CA TYR A 25 1.53 0.34 8.47
C TYR A 25 1.65 1.41 9.55
N SER A 26 0.61 1.58 10.38
CA SER A 26 0.69 2.43 11.56
C SER A 26 0.21 1.71 12.80
N ILE A 27 0.81 2.05 13.94
CA ILE A 27 0.51 1.47 15.24
C ILE A 27 0.06 2.59 16.16
N ARG A 28 -1.15 2.47 16.71
CA ARG A 28 -1.71 3.42 17.67
C ARG A 28 -2.24 2.70 18.89
N THR A 29 -2.34 3.43 20.01
CA THR A 29 -2.97 2.92 21.22
C THR A 29 -4.16 3.78 21.63
N ASN A 30 -5.09 3.19 22.38
CA ASN A 30 -6.15 3.94 23.03
C ASN A 30 -6.18 3.56 24.52
N PRO A 31 -5.94 4.52 25.42
CA PRO A 31 -5.48 5.89 25.18
C PRO A 31 -4.00 5.91 24.74
N ASN A 32 -3.59 6.96 24.02
CA ASN A 32 -2.17 7.14 23.66
C ASN A 32 -1.28 7.45 24.88
N ILE A 33 -1.86 8.07 25.91
CA ILE A 33 -1.19 8.48 27.13
C ILE A 33 -2.17 8.55 28.29
N ILE A 34 -1.74 8.13 29.48
CA ILE A 34 -2.58 8.17 30.69
C ILE A 34 -1.73 8.35 31.94
N ILE A 35 -2.36 8.82 33.02
CA ILE A 35 -1.76 8.86 34.35
C ILE A 35 -2.39 7.75 35.19
N ILE A 36 -1.55 6.88 35.76
CA ILE A 36 -1.97 5.74 36.58
C ILE A 36 -1.58 6.01 38.03
N GLU A 37 -2.56 5.93 38.94
CA GLU A 37 -2.36 6.02 40.38
C GLU A 37 -1.56 4.82 40.91
N GLY A 38 -0.87 4.99 42.04
CA GLY A 38 -0.12 3.90 42.66
C GLY A 38 -1.03 2.75 43.10
N GLY A 39 -0.66 1.51 42.75
CA GLY A 39 -1.45 0.31 43.02
C GLY A 39 -2.55 0.00 42.00
N TYR A 40 -2.72 0.84 40.97
CA TYR A 40 -3.70 0.62 39.91
C TYR A 40 -3.04 0.15 38.61
N ALA A 41 -3.86 -0.39 37.72
CA ALA A 41 -3.48 -0.75 36.37
C ALA A 41 -4.47 -0.17 35.36
N TYR A 42 -4.01 -0.05 34.12
CA TYR A 42 -4.83 0.40 33.02
C TYR A 42 -4.61 -0.46 31.78
N GLU A 43 -5.66 -0.67 31.00
CA GLU A 43 -5.64 -1.47 29.78
C GLU A 43 -5.59 -0.59 28.53
N PHE A 44 -4.59 -0.84 27.70
CA PHE A 44 -4.40 -0.17 26.42
C PHE A 44 -4.90 -1.06 25.30
N GLU A 45 -5.75 -0.50 24.46
CA GLU A 45 -6.09 -1.10 23.18
C GLU A 45 -4.99 -0.77 22.17
N LEU A 46 -4.57 -1.76 21.40
CA LEU A 46 -3.57 -1.61 20.36
C LEU A 46 -4.27 -1.77 19.01
N PHE A 47 -4.07 -0.81 18.10
CA PHE A 47 -4.58 -0.88 16.74
C PHE A 47 -3.42 -0.83 15.77
N ILE A 48 -3.44 -1.74 14.81
CA ILE A 48 -2.50 -1.79 13.70
C ILE A 48 -3.30 -1.55 12.42
N THR A 49 -2.94 -0.52 11.66
CA THR A 49 -3.54 -0.22 10.36
C THR A 49 -2.54 -0.58 9.27
N ILE A 50 -2.89 -1.53 8.42
CA ILE A 50 -2.08 -1.97 7.27
C ILE A 50 -2.44 -1.14 6.04
N LYS A 51 -1.44 -0.78 5.22
CA LYS A 51 -1.62 0.00 3.99
C LYS A 51 -1.16 -0.73 2.72
N CYS A 52 -0.41 -1.82 2.85
CA CYS A 52 0.00 -2.69 1.76
C CYS A 52 0.43 -4.07 2.29
N ILE A 53 0.66 -5.02 1.39
CA ILE A 53 1.35 -6.28 1.73
C ILE A 53 2.69 -5.92 2.35
N THR A 54 2.99 -6.46 3.53
CA THR A 54 4.25 -6.19 4.21
C THR A 54 4.52 -7.18 5.35
N LYS A 55 5.76 -7.14 5.86
CA LYS A 55 6.15 -7.77 7.11
C LYS A 55 6.28 -6.69 8.17
N ILE A 56 5.64 -6.92 9.30
CA ILE A 56 5.76 -6.09 10.49
C ILE A 56 6.88 -6.69 11.33
N ASN A 57 7.89 -5.88 11.62
CA ASN A 57 8.92 -6.21 12.59
C ASN A 57 9.29 -4.90 13.29
N ASP A 58 8.56 -4.60 14.36
CA ASP A 58 8.64 -3.31 15.05
C ASP A 58 8.75 -3.51 16.56
N LYS A 59 9.15 -2.46 17.29
CA LYS A 59 9.19 -2.44 18.74
C LYS A 59 8.42 -1.25 19.28
N ILE A 60 7.37 -1.55 20.02
CA ILE A 60 6.67 -0.55 20.81
C ILE A 60 7.44 -0.28 22.10
N MET A 61 7.61 0.99 22.43
CA MET A 61 8.26 1.46 23.65
C MET A 61 7.20 1.91 24.65
N ILE A 62 7.25 1.37 25.87
CA ILE A 62 6.49 1.86 27.01
C ILE A 62 7.36 2.86 27.75
N ILE A 63 6.95 4.12 27.69
CA ILE A 63 7.65 5.24 28.31
C ILE A 63 6.89 5.66 29.56
N SER A 64 7.62 5.86 30.66
CA SER A 64 7.05 6.46 31.86
C SER A 64 7.71 7.75 32.26
N LYS A 65 6.90 8.59 32.89
CA LYS A 65 7.35 9.80 33.57
C LYS A 65 6.68 9.89 34.93
N THR A 66 7.47 9.87 35.99
CA THR A 66 7.00 10.25 37.32
C THR A 66 6.74 11.76 37.30
N LEU A 67 5.55 12.22 37.75
CA LEU A 67 5.18 13.64 37.64
C LEU A 67 6.17 14.60 38.33
N ASN A 68 6.89 14.11 39.35
CA ASN A 68 7.88 14.87 40.12
C ASN A 68 9.29 14.87 39.50
N LYS A 69 9.52 14.10 38.44
CA LYS A 69 10.82 14.03 37.74
C LYS A 69 10.67 14.54 36.30
N ALA A 70 11.61 15.38 35.87
CA ALA A 70 11.58 15.92 34.51
C ALA A 70 11.85 14.85 33.44
N GLN A 71 12.60 13.80 33.79
CA GLN A 71 13.12 12.81 32.85
C GLN A 71 12.11 11.70 32.55
N GLU A 72 11.94 11.39 31.27
CA GLU A 72 11.21 10.21 30.80
C GLU A 72 12.15 9.00 30.78
N GLU A 73 11.65 7.85 31.24
CA GLU A 73 12.38 6.60 31.26
C GLU A 73 11.61 5.57 30.43
N THR A 74 12.29 4.91 29.48
CA THR A 74 11.74 3.72 28.83
C THR A 74 11.72 2.60 29.86
N ILE A 75 10.53 2.08 30.18
CA ILE A 75 10.38 0.96 31.11
C ILE A 75 10.64 -0.37 30.39
N LYS A 76 10.03 -0.52 29.21
CA LYS A 76 10.00 -1.80 28.50
C LYS A 76 9.75 -1.59 27.03
N SER A 77 10.26 -2.52 26.21
CA SER A 77 9.88 -2.64 24.82
C SER A 77 9.14 -3.95 24.57
N ILE A 78 8.20 -3.92 23.62
CA ILE A 78 7.44 -5.09 23.17
C ILE A 78 7.67 -5.21 21.66
N SER A 79 8.22 -6.34 21.23
CA SER A 79 8.34 -6.66 19.80
C SER A 79 6.98 -7.01 19.22
N ILE A 80 6.71 -6.51 18.02
CA ILE A 80 5.55 -6.83 17.22
C ILE A 80 6.04 -7.40 15.90
N GLU A 81 5.62 -8.63 15.64
CA GLU A 81 5.97 -9.37 14.44
C GLU A 81 4.69 -9.86 13.77
N GLY A 82 4.64 -9.79 12.44
CA GLY A 82 3.51 -10.24 11.66
C GLY A 82 3.77 -10.16 10.17
N GLU A 83 2.95 -10.84 9.40
CA GLU A 83 2.99 -10.82 7.94
C GLU A 83 1.56 -10.74 7.43
N THR A 84 1.33 -9.90 6.43
CA THR A 84 0.02 -9.76 5.79
C THR A 84 -0.23 -10.87 4.80
N GLU A 85 -1.50 -11.25 4.61
CA GLU A 85 -1.88 -12.10 3.47
C GLU A 85 -1.68 -11.38 2.13
N ILE A 86 -1.56 -12.16 1.06
CA ILE A 86 -1.45 -11.63 -0.30
C ILE A 86 -2.77 -10.94 -0.67
N SER A 87 -2.67 -9.76 -1.27
CA SER A 87 -3.81 -8.97 -1.76
C SER A 87 -3.42 -8.14 -2.97
N THR A 88 -4.34 -7.33 -3.48
CA THR A 88 -4.05 -6.35 -4.53
C THR A 88 -3.49 -5.03 -4.01
N GLN A 89 -3.27 -4.87 -2.69
CA GLN A 89 -2.58 -3.70 -2.13
C GLN A 89 -1.07 -3.94 -2.08
N LEU A 90 -0.37 -3.54 -3.12
CA LEU A 90 1.04 -3.90 -3.33
C LEU A 90 2.00 -3.09 -2.47
N ASP A 91 3.11 -3.71 -2.07
CA ASP A 91 4.24 -3.02 -1.48
C ASP A 91 4.95 -2.17 -2.55
N PRO A 92 5.07 -0.84 -2.39
CA PRO A 92 5.77 -0.01 -3.36
C PRO A 92 7.22 -0.41 -3.57
N ASP A 93 7.89 -1.02 -2.58
CA ASP A 93 9.30 -1.39 -2.69
C ASP A 93 9.52 -2.61 -3.59
N GLU A 94 8.46 -3.38 -3.89
CA GLU A 94 8.49 -4.48 -4.85
C GLU A 94 8.37 -4.00 -6.32
N ILE A 95 8.06 -2.73 -6.54
CA ILE A 95 7.81 -2.14 -7.85
C ILE A 95 9.04 -1.36 -8.29
N LYS A 96 9.63 -1.77 -9.42
CA LYS A 96 10.79 -1.09 -10.00
C LYS A 96 10.38 -0.39 -11.29
N GLU A 97 10.40 0.93 -11.27
CA GLU A 97 10.17 1.74 -12.46
C GLU A 97 11.44 1.83 -13.30
N GLU A 98 11.31 1.68 -14.62
CA GLU A 98 12.44 1.77 -15.54
C GLU A 98 12.32 2.98 -16.48
N LYS A 99 11.33 2.94 -17.37
CA LYS A 99 11.22 3.92 -18.46
C LYS A 99 9.79 4.40 -18.62
N LYS A 100 9.61 5.73 -18.74
CA LYS A 100 8.33 6.33 -19.14
C LYS A 100 7.99 5.92 -20.57
N ILE A 101 6.80 5.33 -20.75
CA ILE A 101 6.29 4.85 -22.05
C ILE A 101 5.07 5.63 -22.54
N GLY A 102 4.40 6.37 -21.65
CA GLY A 102 3.24 7.17 -22.03
C GLY A 102 2.85 8.18 -20.97
N GLU A 103 2.08 9.18 -21.37
CA GLU A 103 1.46 10.14 -20.47
C GLU A 103 0.11 10.55 -21.06
N GLY A 104 -0.90 10.56 -20.19
CA GLY A 104 -2.24 11.01 -20.53
C GLY A 104 -2.82 11.88 -19.43
N ILE A 105 -4.13 12.09 -19.53
CA ILE A 105 -4.89 12.88 -18.56
C ILE A 105 -4.94 12.21 -17.18
N PHE A 106 -5.03 10.88 -17.14
CA PHE A 106 -5.18 10.10 -15.91
C PHE A 106 -3.85 9.87 -15.17
N GLY A 107 -2.72 10.03 -15.85
CA GLY A 107 -1.47 9.56 -15.28
C GLY A 107 -0.29 9.51 -16.25
N ILE A 108 0.83 9.04 -15.70
CA ILE A 108 2.04 8.71 -16.44
C ILE A 108 2.22 7.20 -16.36
N VAL A 109 2.52 6.58 -17.50
CA VAL A 109 2.75 5.13 -17.57
C VAL A 109 4.23 4.87 -17.76
N TYR A 110 4.77 4.01 -16.91
CA TYR A 110 6.14 3.50 -16.97
C TYR A 110 6.10 2.01 -17.32
N VAL A 111 7.11 1.53 -18.04
CA VAL A 111 7.46 0.10 -18.01
C VAL A 111 8.38 -0.15 -16.82
N GLY A 112 8.29 -1.33 -16.23
CA GLY A 112 9.11 -1.72 -15.09
C GLY A 112 9.02 -3.21 -14.78
N GLU A 113 9.41 -3.55 -13.56
CA GLU A 113 9.43 -4.92 -13.04
C GLU A 113 8.63 -5.01 -11.73
N PHE A 114 7.86 -6.09 -11.60
CA PHE A 114 7.22 -6.49 -10.35
C PHE A 114 7.36 -8.00 -10.17
N ARG A 115 8.08 -8.44 -9.12
CA ARG A 115 8.35 -9.86 -8.81
C ARG A 115 8.87 -10.67 -10.02
N GLY A 116 9.75 -10.06 -10.82
CA GLY A 116 10.34 -10.67 -12.01
C GLY A 116 9.47 -10.61 -13.28
N ASN A 117 8.24 -10.10 -13.19
CA ASN A 117 7.38 -9.89 -14.35
C ASN A 117 7.58 -8.48 -14.91
N LYS A 118 7.60 -8.37 -16.24
CA LYS A 118 7.60 -7.07 -16.93
C LYS A 118 6.20 -6.46 -16.88
N VAL A 119 6.09 -5.25 -16.34
CA VAL A 119 4.81 -4.62 -16.01
C VAL A 119 4.67 -3.21 -16.57
N ALA A 120 3.44 -2.78 -16.76
CA ALA A 120 3.07 -1.39 -16.94
C ALA A 120 2.62 -0.80 -15.60
N ILE A 121 3.28 0.28 -15.18
CA ILE A 121 3.05 1.00 -13.92
C ILE A 121 2.40 2.33 -14.26
N LYS A 122 1.10 2.46 -14.02
CA LYS A 122 0.34 3.69 -14.25
C LYS A 122 0.31 4.50 -12.95
N LYS A 123 1.18 5.51 -12.88
CA LYS A 123 1.17 6.52 -11.80
C LYS A 123 0.01 7.47 -12.01
N MET A 124 -0.84 7.58 -11.01
CA MET A 124 -2.05 8.38 -11.10
C MET A 124 -1.74 9.84 -10.77
N LYS A 125 -2.24 10.77 -11.58
CA LYS A 125 -2.09 12.20 -11.32
C LYS A 125 -3.16 12.64 -10.33
N GLN A 126 -2.80 13.54 -9.42
CA GLN A 126 -3.75 14.30 -8.60
C GLN A 126 -4.67 13.49 -7.66
N VAL A 127 -4.42 12.19 -7.46
CA VAL A 127 -5.31 11.37 -6.62
C VAL A 127 -5.38 11.87 -5.18
N GLU A 128 -4.29 12.47 -4.69
CA GLU A 128 -4.19 13.04 -3.35
C GLU A 128 -4.79 14.44 -3.22
N GLU A 129 -5.26 15.06 -4.31
CA GLU A 129 -5.87 16.39 -4.26
C GLU A 129 -7.27 16.37 -3.65
N SER A 130 -7.99 15.24 -3.71
CA SER A 130 -9.32 15.11 -3.11
C SER A 130 -9.67 13.67 -2.75
N GLU A 131 -10.50 13.53 -1.72
CA GLU A 131 -11.03 12.22 -1.30
C GLU A 131 -11.88 11.56 -2.40
N ASP A 132 -12.52 12.35 -3.25
CA ASP A 132 -13.32 11.83 -4.38
C ASP A 132 -12.44 11.18 -5.43
N LYS A 133 -11.29 11.78 -5.79
CA LYS A 133 -10.32 11.17 -6.73
C LYS A 133 -9.73 9.88 -6.17
N LYS A 134 -9.48 9.83 -4.86
CA LYS A 134 -9.04 8.60 -4.17
C LYS A 134 -10.10 7.50 -4.24
N LYS A 135 -11.37 7.82 -4.01
CA LYS A 135 -12.48 6.86 -4.16
C LYS A 135 -12.65 6.38 -5.61
N GLU A 136 -12.44 7.25 -6.59
CA GLU A 136 -12.46 6.86 -8.00
C GLU A 136 -11.34 5.86 -8.32
N PHE A 137 -10.13 6.11 -7.81
CA PHE A 137 -9.01 5.18 -7.92
C PHE A 137 -9.31 3.82 -7.26
N GLU A 138 -9.82 3.82 -6.02
CA GLU A 138 -10.23 2.60 -5.31
C GLU A 138 -11.28 1.80 -6.09
N LYS A 139 -12.23 2.49 -6.73
CA LYS A 139 -13.24 1.85 -7.59
C LYS A 139 -12.63 1.26 -8.87
N GLU A 140 -11.68 1.95 -9.52
CA GLU A 140 -10.98 1.45 -10.72
C GLU A 140 -10.21 0.17 -10.37
N VAL A 141 -9.45 0.18 -9.27
CA VAL A 141 -8.72 -1.00 -8.77
C VAL A 141 -9.68 -2.15 -8.44
N ALA A 142 -10.74 -1.88 -7.68
CA ALA A 142 -11.73 -2.90 -7.32
C ALA A 142 -12.50 -3.47 -8.52
N MET A 143 -12.60 -2.72 -9.62
CA MET A 143 -13.15 -3.22 -10.88
C MET A 143 -12.16 -4.14 -11.57
N LEU A 144 -10.90 -3.73 -11.73
CA LEU A 144 -9.86 -4.52 -12.40
C LEU A 144 -9.57 -5.85 -11.67
N ASP A 145 -9.62 -5.84 -10.35
CA ASP A 145 -9.43 -7.03 -9.50
C ASP A 145 -10.44 -8.16 -9.76
N LYS A 146 -11.58 -7.85 -10.40
CA LYS A 146 -12.60 -8.85 -10.72
C LYS A 146 -12.31 -9.64 -12.00
N PHE A 147 -11.33 -9.21 -12.79
CA PHE A 147 -11.05 -9.79 -14.09
C PHE A 147 -9.74 -10.58 -14.06
N GLN A 148 -9.86 -11.88 -14.30
CA GLN A 148 -8.73 -12.77 -14.53
C GLN A 148 -9.08 -13.67 -15.71
N ASP A 149 -8.66 -13.26 -16.90
CA ASP A 149 -8.96 -13.92 -18.15
C ASP A 149 -7.79 -13.78 -19.13
N GLU A 150 -7.61 -14.75 -20.03
CA GLU A 150 -6.52 -14.75 -21.01
C GLU A 150 -6.64 -13.63 -22.07
N TYR A 151 -7.82 -13.03 -22.24
CA TYR A 151 -8.08 -11.93 -23.19
C TYR A 151 -8.10 -10.54 -22.53
N ILE A 152 -7.95 -10.47 -21.21
CA ILE A 152 -7.89 -9.22 -20.45
C ILE A 152 -6.47 -9.07 -19.88
N ILE A 153 -5.91 -7.87 -19.99
CA ILE A 153 -4.59 -7.57 -19.40
C ILE A 153 -4.59 -7.93 -17.92
N GLN A 154 -3.63 -8.78 -17.51
CA GLN A 154 -3.53 -9.20 -16.12
C GLN A 154 -3.31 -7.98 -15.23
N PHE A 155 -4.19 -7.82 -14.25
CA PHE A 155 -4.03 -6.85 -13.17
C PHE A 155 -3.28 -7.50 -12.00
N TYR A 156 -2.23 -6.85 -11.50
CA TYR A 156 -1.46 -7.35 -10.36
C TYR A 156 -1.89 -6.68 -9.05
N GLY A 157 -2.32 -5.43 -9.10
CA GLY A 157 -2.72 -4.67 -7.93
C GLY A 157 -2.43 -3.18 -8.05
N GLY A 158 -2.61 -2.46 -6.94
CA GLY A 158 -2.33 -1.03 -6.83
C GLY A 158 -1.61 -0.69 -5.52
N VAL A 159 -0.88 0.42 -5.55
CA VAL A 159 -0.29 1.05 -4.37
C VAL A 159 -1.20 2.20 -3.94
N PHE A 160 -1.53 2.24 -2.65
CA PHE A 160 -2.43 3.23 -2.05
C PHE A 160 -1.70 4.19 -1.09
N ILE A 161 -0.36 4.12 -1.06
CA ILE A 161 0.48 4.94 -0.21
C ILE A 161 0.65 6.34 -0.83
N PRO A 162 0.45 7.43 -0.05
CA PRO A 162 0.64 8.79 -0.52
C PRO A 162 2.00 9.01 -1.19
N ASN A 163 2.02 9.81 -2.25
CA ASN A 163 3.11 10.08 -3.18
C ASN A 163 3.61 8.86 -3.99
N LYS A 164 3.04 7.66 -3.78
CA LYS A 164 3.42 6.41 -4.45
C LYS A 164 2.25 5.73 -5.17
N ILE A 165 1.10 6.41 -5.30
CA ILE A 165 -0.13 5.84 -5.85
C ILE A 165 0.04 5.41 -7.32
N CYS A 166 -0.16 4.13 -7.59
CA CYS A 166 -0.09 3.57 -8.94
C CYS A 166 -0.88 2.28 -9.10
N MET A 167 -1.16 1.90 -10.36
CA MET A 167 -1.65 0.57 -10.74
C MET A 167 -0.59 -0.21 -11.49
N VAL A 168 -0.54 -1.51 -11.25
CA VAL A 168 0.41 -2.43 -11.87
C VAL A 168 -0.36 -3.47 -12.70
N THR A 169 -0.01 -3.55 -13.98
CA THR A 169 -0.63 -4.45 -14.96
C THR A 169 0.43 -5.13 -15.81
N GLU A 170 0.06 -6.19 -16.53
CA GLU A 170 0.93 -6.78 -17.54
C GLU A 170 1.35 -5.75 -18.59
N PHE A 171 2.62 -5.79 -18.97
CA PHE A 171 3.11 -4.97 -20.07
C PHE A 171 2.77 -5.58 -21.44
N ALA A 172 1.83 -4.97 -22.15
CA ALA A 172 1.53 -5.31 -23.54
C ALA A 172 2.64 -4.82 -24.49
N GLU A 173 3.57 -5.70 -24.84
CA GLU A 173 4.80 -5.38 -25.59
C GLU A 173 4.55 -4.70 -26.94
N TYR A 174 3.47 -5.08 -27.63
CA TYR A 174 3.12 -4.52 -28.94
C TYR A 174 2.25 -3.26 -28.87
N GLY A 175 1.92 -2.81 -27.65
CA GLY A 175 1.03 -1.69 -27.40
C GLY A 175 -0.42 -1.97 -27.83
N SER A 176 -1.19 -0.91 -28.05
CA SER A 176 -2.58 -1.04 -28.48
C SER A 176 -2.70 -1.55 -29.92
N ILE A 177 -3.82 -2.21 -30.23
CA ILE A 177 -4.16 -2.60 -31.61
C ILE A 177 -4.15 -1.37 -32.54
N GLN A 178 -4.60 -0.20 -32.04
CA GLN A 178 -4.52 1.06 -32.77
C GLN A 178 -3.08 1.41 -33.17
N ASN A 179 -2.11 1.24 -32.26
CA ASN A 179 -0.69 1.49 -32.57
C ASN A 179 -0.19 0.53 -33.65
N ILE A 180 -0.62 -0.73 -33.62
CA ILE A 180 -0.25 -1.72 -34.65
C ILE A 180 -0.85 -1.32 -36.00
N MET A 181 -2.13 -0.92 -36.04
CA MET A 181 -2.82 -0.50 -37.26
C MET A 181 -2.26 0.80 -37.86
N ASN A 182 -1.73 1.70 -37.02
CA ASN A 182 -1.13 2.96 -37.48
C ASN A 182 0.30 2.79 -37.98
N LYS A 183 1.09 1.87 -37.39
CA LYS A 183 2.51 1.67 -37.73
C LYS A 183 2.73 0.77 -38.94
N ARG A 184 1.77 -0.10 -39.25
CA ARG A 184 1.83 -1.05 -40.38
C ARG A 184 0.70 -0.74 -41.33
N LYS A 185 0.95 -0.83 -42.64
CA LYS A 185 -0.16 -0.79 -43.60
C LYS A 185 -1.07 -1.98 -43.32
N ILE A 186 -2.39 -1.81 -43.44
CA ILE A 186 -3.36 -2.90 -43.18
C ILE A 186 -3.12 -4.14 -44.06
N THR A 187 -2.43 -3.95 -45.19
CA THR A 187 -1.98 -4.99 -46.13
C THR A 187 -0.81 -5.81 -45.59
N GLU A 188 -0.02 -5.27 -44.65
CA GLU A 188 1.10 -5.94 -43.99
C GLU A 188 0.65 -6.82 -42.82
N ILE A 189 -0.61 -6.67 -42.36
CA ILE A 189 -1.23 -7.51 -41.35
C ILE A 189 -2.11 -8.55 -42.05
N SER A 190 -1.73 -9.82 -41.92
CA SER A 190 -2.49 -10.92 -42.53
C SER A 190 -3.96 -10.89 -42.11
N LYS A 191 -4.86 -11.26 -43.02
CA LYS A 191 -6.31 -11.33 -42.74
C LYS A 191 -6.61 -12.25 -41.55
N LYS A 192 -5.81 -13.32 -41.39
CA LYS A 192 -5.90 -14.25 -40.26
C LYS A 192 -5.66 -13.56 -38.91
N ILE A 193 -4.64 -12.73 -38.78
CA ILE A 193 -4.35 -11.99 -37.54
C ILE A 193 -5.46 -10.98 -37.24
N ARG A 194 -5.96 -10.27 -38.26
CA ARG A 194 -7.09 -9.34 -38.09
C ARG A 194 -8.35 -10.03 -37.57
N ILE A 195 -8.67 -11.21 -38.12
CA ILE A 195 -9.79 -12.02 -37.62
C ILE A 195 -9.55 -12.46 -36.18
N LYS A 196 -8.32 -12.85 -35.83
CA LYS A 196 -7.97 -13.23 -34.45
C LYS A 196 -8.19 -12.08 -33.48
N PHE A 197 -7.76 -10.85 -33.79
CA PHE A 197 -8.03 -9.68 -32.95
C PHE A 197 -9.52 -9.45 -32.71
N MET A 198 -10.36 -9.62 -33.75
CA MET A 198 -11.82 -9.46 -33.61
C MET A 198 -12.44 -10.55 -32.75
N ILE A 199 -11.97 -11.81 -32.89
CA ILE A 199 -12.46 -12.93 -32.07
C ILE A 199 -12.04 -12.74 -30.61
N ASP A 200 -10.80 -12.36 -30.37
CA ASP A 200 -10.26 -12.21 -29.02
C ASP A 200 -10.88 -11.04 -28.27
N GLY A 201 -11.12 -9.91 -28.96
CA GLY A 201 -11.81 -8.76 -28.35
C GLY A 201 -13.31 -8.94 -28.14
N ALA A 202 -13.90 -10.04 -28.62
CA ALA A 202 -15.33 -10.36 -28.45
C ALA A 202 -15.58 -11.41 -27.36
N LYS A 203 -14.52 -11.96 -26.77
CA LYS A 203 -14.60 -12.84 -25.60
C LYS A 203 -14.66 -12.01 -24.33
#